data_AF-A0A4C2AAA1-F1
#
_entry.id   AF-A0A4C2AAA1-F1
#
_cell.length_a   1.000
_cell.length_b   1.000
_cell.length_c   1.000
_cell.angle_alpha   90.00
_cell.angle_beta   90.00
_cell.angle_gamma   90.00
#
_symmetry.space_group_name_H-M   'P 1'
#
loop_
_entity.id
_entity.type
_entity.pdbx_description
1 polymer ?
#
loop_
_entity_poly.entity_id
_entity_poly.type
_entity_poly.pdbx_seq_one_letter_code
_entity_poly.pdbx_strand_id
1 'polypeptide(L)'
;MCDLLWSDPLEDFGNEKNSDFYTHNSVRGCSYFYSYAACCDFLQNNNLLSIIRAHEAQDAGYRMYRKSQTTGFPSLITIFSAPNYLDVYNNKAAVLKYENNVMNIRQFNCSSHPYWLPNFMDVFTWSLPFVGEKVTEMLVNVLNICSDDELMTENEEPCSDDEAALRKEVIRNKIRAIGKMARVFSVLREESESVLQLKGLTPTGALPLGALSGGKQSLKNAMQGFSPNHKITSFAEAKV
;
A
#
# COMPACT_ATOMS: atom_id res chain seq x y z
N MET A 1 2.42 -29.22 -2.64
CA MET A 1 2.46 -28.31 -1.46
C MET A 1 2.03 -26.89 -1.82
N CYS A 2 2.57 -26.29 -2.90
CA CYS A 2 2.18 -24.95 -3.36
C CYS A 2 0.66 -24.79 -3.51
N ASP A 3 0.00 -25.70 -4.23
CA ASP A 3 -1.41 -25.54 -4.60
C ASP A 3 -2.36 -25.59 -3.39
N LEU A 4 -2.00 -26.33 -2.34
CA LEU A 4 -2.78 -26.36 -1.09
C LEU A 4 -2.82 -24.99 -0.41
N LEU A 5 -1.78 -24.18 -0.57
CA LEU A 5 -1.64 -22.87 0.07
C LEU A 5 -2.13 -21.71 -0.81
N TRP A 6 -2.10 -21.88 -2.14
CA TRP A 6 -2.27 -20.78 -3.10
C TRP A 6 -3.37 -20.97 -4.13
N SER A 7 -4.05 -22.12 -4.16
CA SER A 7 -5.19 -22.30 -5.07
C SER A 7 -6.42 -21.53 -4.58
N ASP A 8 -7.24 -21.08 -5.53
CA ASP A 8 -8.47 -20.35 -5.27
C ASP A 8 -9.63 -20.94 -6.10
N PRO A 9 -10.88 -20.80 -5.67
CA PRO A 9 -12.01 -21.10 -6.54
C PRO A 9 -12.07 -20.13 -7.71
N LEU A 10 -12.64 -20.55 -8.84
CA LEU A 10 -12.97 -19.63 -9.93
C LEU A 10 -13.89 -18.48 -9.44
N GLU A 11 -13.79 -17.31 -10.09
CA GLU A 11 -14.63 -16.15 -9.74
C GLU A 11 -16.12 -16.47 -9.92
N ASP A 12 -16.43 -17.17 -11.01
CA ASP A 12 -17.74 -17.70 -11.38
C ASP A 12 -17.98 -19.12 -10.86
N PHE A 13 -17.31 -19.56 -9.78
CA PHE A 13 -17.45 -20.91 -9.21
C PHE A 13 -18.91 -21.34 -9.05
N GLY A 14 -19.25 -22.45 -9.71
CA GLY A 14 -20.60 -23.00 -9.79
C GLY A 14 -21.44 -22.51 -10.96
N ASN A 15 -20.97 -21.56 -11.76
CA ASN A 15 -21.62 -21.04 -12.98
C ASN A 15 -20.62 -20.99 -14.15
N GLU A 16 -19.61 -21.87 -14.12
CA GLU A 16 -18.53 -21.91 -15.10
C GLU A 16 -19.06 -22.21 -16.51
N LYS A 17 -18.46 -21.58 -17.53
CA LYS A 17 -18.77 -21.84 -18.94
C LYS A 17 -17.98 -23.00 -19.54
N ASN A 18 -16.78 -23.26 -19.04
CA ASN A 18 -15.98 -24.41 -19.43
C ASN A 18 -16.09 -25.53 -18.41
N SER A 19 -15.65 -26.72 -18.81
CA SER A 19 -15.65 -27.91 -17.95
C SER A 19 -14.26 -28.21 -17.38
N ASP A 20 -13.32 -27.27 -17.48
CA ASP A 20 -11.95 -27.51 -17.02
C ASP A 20 -11.92 -27.57 -15.49
N PHE A 21 -11.18 -28.54 -14.95
CA PHE A 21 -11.09 -28.72 -13.51
C PHE A 21 -10.18 -27.66 -12.88
N TYR A 22 -9.08 -27.33 -13.57
CA TYR A 22 -8.05 -26.43 -13.10
C TYR A 22 -7.61 -25.50 -14.22
N THR A 23 -7.49 -24.21 -13.92
CA THR A 23 -6.94 -23.19 -14.85
C THR A 23 -5.88 -22.37 -14.13
N HIS A 24 -4.91 -21.80 -14.84
CA HIS A 24 -3.82 -21.07 -14.20
C HIS A 24 -4.33 -19.87 -13.38
N ASN A 25 -3.88 -19.73 -12.13
CA ASN A 25 -4.29 -18.62 -11.27
C ASN A 25 -3.49 -17.35 -11.58
N SER A 26 -4.05 -16.51 -12.45
CA SER A 26 -3.46 -15.23 -12.83
C SER A 26 -3.43 -14.21 -11.69
N VAL A 27 -4.33 -14.30 -10.70
CA VAL A 27 -4.38 -13.38 -9.55
C VAL A 27 -3.19 -13.61 -8.61
N ARG A 28 -2.79 -14.88 -8.43
CA ARG A 28 -1.64 -15.24 -7.59
C ARG A 28 -0.33 -15.31 -8.34
N GLY A 29 -0.36 -15.45 -9.66
CA GLY A 29 0.82 -15.65 -10.51
C GLY A 29 1.50 -17.02 -10.31
N CYS A 30 0.86 -17.92 -9.57
CA CYS A 30 1.25 -19.30 -9.32
C CYS A 30 0.00 -20.11 -8.94
N SER A 31 0.11 -21.44 -8.87
CA SER A 31 -1.03 -22.31 -8.55
C SER A 31 -2.16 -22.21 -9.60
N TYR A 32 -3.33 -22.74 -9.26
CA TYR A 32 -4.48 -22.89 -10.13
C TYR A 32 -5.76 -22.37 -9.49
N PHE A 33 -6.68 -21.89 -10.32
CA PHE A 33 -8.08 -21.84 -9.98
C PHE A 33 -8.69 -23.23 -10.10
N TYR A 34 -9.55 -23.62 -9.16
CA TYR A 34 -10.32 -24.87 -9.23
C TYR A 34 -11.81 -24.59 -9.42
N SER A 35 -12.46 -25.39 -10.27
CA SER A 35 -13.88 -25.26 -10.58
C SER A 35 -14.78 -26.02 -9.60
N TYR A 36 -16.07 -25.75 -9.66
CA TYR A 36 -17.10 -26.47 -8.92
C TYR A 36 -17.11 -27.96 -9.26
N ALA A 37 -16.87 -28.31 -10.52
CA ALA A 37 -16.75 -29.71 -10.96
C ALA A 37 -15.57 -30.41 -10.28
N ALA A 38 -14.39 -29.79 -10.25
CA ALA A 38 -13.21 -30.31 -9.57
C ALA A 38 -13.44 -30.50 -8.06
N CYS A 39 -14.10 -29.52 -7.43
CA CYS A 39 -14.47 -29.59 -6.02
C CYS A 39 -15.42 -30.77 -5.75
N CYS A 40 -16.47 -30.94 -6.57
CA CYS A 40 -17.43 -32.03 -6.40
C CYS A 40 -16.79 -33.41 -6.61
N ASP A 41 -15.95 -33.56 -7.64
CA ASP A 41 -15.22 -34.80 -7.91
C ASP A 41 -14.32 -35.17 -6.72
N PHE A 42 -13.54 -34.21 -6.21
CA PHE A 42 -12.71 -34.42 -5.03
C PHE A 42 -13.53 -34.84 -3.79
N LEU A 43 -14.66 -34.18 -3.53
CA LEU A 43 -15.52 -34.50 -2.39
C LEU A 43 -16.11 -35.91 -2.49
N GLN A 44 -16.57 -36.32 -3.67
CA GLN A 44 -17.13 -37.64 -3.90
C GLN A 44 -16.07 -38.74 -3.78
N ASN A 45 -14.91 -38.55 -4.41
CA ASN A 45 -13.82 -39.53 -4.39
C ASN A 45 -13.25 -39.77 -2.99
N ASN A 46 -13.37 -38.78 -2.08
CA ASN A 46 -12.86 -38.85 -0.72
C ASN A 46 -13.94 -39.01 0.35
N ASN A 47 -15.21 -39.17 -0.03
CA ASN A 47 -16.35 -39.24 0.89
C ASN A 47 -16.39 -38.08 1.90
N LEU A 48 -16.21 -36.85 1.40
CA LEU A 48 -16.21 -35.61 2.19
C LEU A 48 -17.48 -34.79 1.90
N LEU A 49 -17.92 -34.00 2.88
CA LEU A 49 -19.12 -33.16 2.77
C LEU A 49 -18.86 -31.82 2.07
N SER A 50 -17.74 -31.18 2.40
CA SER A 50 -17.41 -29.81 2.00
C SER A 50 -15.93 -29.53 2.17
N ILE A 51 -15.41 -28.56 1.42
CA ILE A 51 -14.08 -27.98 1.62
C ILE A 51 -14.22 -26.66 2.40
N ILE A 52 -13.52 -26.55 3.52
CA ILE A 52 -13.44 -25.29 4.30
C ILE A 52 -12.04 -24.71 4.12
N ARG A 53 -11.97 -23.45 3.67
CA ARG A 53 -10.71 -22.76 3.38
C ARG A 53 -10.75 -21.29 3.76
N ALA A 54 -9.61 -20.60 3.66
CA ALA A 54 -9.46 -19.19 4.00
C ALA A 54 -8.87 -18.39 2.81
N HIS A 55 -7.79 -17.63 3.00
CA HIS A 55 -6.97 -16.97 1.96
C HIS A 55 -7.58 -15.78 1.20
N GLU A 56 -8.86 -15.81 0.83
CA GLU A 56 -9.53 -14.70 0.15
C GLU A 56 -10.37 -13.86 1.12
N ALA A 57 -10.13 -12.56 1.15
CA ALA A 57 -10.92 -11.62 1.94
C ALA A 57 -12.40 -11.66 1.53
N GLN A 58 -13.30 -11.55 2.51
CA GLN A 58 -14.75 -11.53 2.29
C GLN A 58 -15.37 -10.37 3.07
N ASP A 59 -16.28 -9.63 2.45
CA ASP A 59 -16.96 -8.48 3.09
C ASP A 59 -17.74 -8.90 4.35
N ALA A 60 -18.45 -10.02 4.28
CA ALA A 60 -19.15 -10.61 5.41
C ALA A 60 -18.25 -11.44 6.35
N GLY A 61 -16.95 -11.57 6.05
CA GLY A 61 -16.03 -12.48 6.76
C GLY A 61 -16.22 -13.95 6.40
N TYR A 62 -17.16 -14.29 5.53
CA TYR A 62 -17.32 -15.65 4.99
C TYR A 62 -18.00 -15.63 3.62
N ARG A 63 -17.88 -16.73 2.87
CA ARG A 63 -18.63 -16.99 1.64
C ARG A 63 -19.02 -18.46 1.57
N MET A 64 -20.29 -18.72 1.35
CA MET A 64 -20.84 -20.05 1.06
C MET A 64 -20.99 -20.17 -0.45
N TYR A 65 -20.36 -21.17 -1.05
CA TYR A 65 -20.41 -21.38 -2.50
C TYR A 65 -21.58 -22.30 -2.88
N ARG A 66 -21.70 -22.60 -4.18
CA ARG A 66 -22.75 -23.46 -4.74
C ARG A 66 -22.84 -24.77 -3.95
N LYS A 67 -24.08 -25.19 -3.66
CA LYS A 67 -24.37 -26.43 -2.94
C LYS A 67 -24.11 -27.65 -3.84
N SER A 68 -23.52 -28.69 -3.26
CA SER A 68 -23.43 -30.00 -3.89
C SER A 68 -24.83 -30.53 -4.19
N GLN A 69 -25.05 -31.05 -5.39
CA GLN A 69 -26.33 -31.61 -5.80
C GLN A 69 -26.69 -32.88 -5.01
N THR A 70 -25.67 -33.62 -4.54
CA THR A 70 -25.86 -34.88 -3.81
C THR A 70 -26.28 -34.65 -2.36
N THR A 71 -25.65 -33.69 -1.67
CA THR A 71 -25.85 -33.48 -0.22
C THR A 71 -26.72 -32.27 0.11
N GLY A 72 -26.93 -31.35 -0.84
CA GLY A 72 -27.58 -30.06 -0.59
C GLY A 72 -26.77 -29.11 0.29
N PHE A 73 -25.54 -29.48 0.67
CA PHE A 73 -24.64 -28.71 1.51
C PHE A 73 -23.66 -27.89 0.64
N PRO A 74 -23.24 -26.67 1.05
CA PRO A 74 -22.22 -25.91 0.32
C PRO A 74 -20.98 -26.75 0.02
N SER A 75 -20.57 -26.85 -1.25
CA SER A 75 -19.40 -27.67 -1.61
C SER A 75 -18.09 -27.02 -1.13
N LEU A 76 -18.07 -25.69 -1.06
CA LEU A 76 -16.94 -24.90 -0.62
C LEU A 76 -17.40 -23.79 0.33
N ILE A 77 -16.57 -23.51 1.33
CA ILE A 77 -16.77 -22.42 2.30
C ILE A 77 -15.45 -21.66 2.45
N THR A 78 -15.48 -20.35 2.24
CA THR A 78 -14.36 -19.46 2.59
C THR A 78 -14.66 -18.77 3.91
N ILE A 79 -13.73 -18.83 4.87
CA ILE A 79 -13.78 -18.12 6.15
C ILE A 79 -12.65 -17.09 6.23
N PHE A 80 -12.94 -15.89 6.68
CA PHE A 80 -11.99 -14.79 6.81
C PHE A 80 -12.15 -14.09 8.16
N SER A 81 -11.09 -14.12 8.96
CA SER A 81 -11.15 -13.73 10.38
C SER A 81 -10.41 -12.43 10.72
N ALA A 82 -10.00 -11.64 9.72
CA ALA A 82 -9.38 -10.32 9.91
C ALA A 82 -10.37 -9.19 9.57
N PRO A 83 -11.02 -8.56 10.57
CA PRO A 83 -11.98 -7.50 10.30
C PRO A 83 -11.26 -6.19 9.97
N ASN A 84 -11.88 -5.33 9.17
CA ASN A 84 -11.26 -4.11 8.64
C ASN A 84 -9.84 -4.35 8.09
N TYR A 85 -9.72 -5.32 7.20
CA TYR A 85 -8.43 -5.76 6.67
C TYR A 85 -7.64 -4.57 6.10
N LEU A 86 -6.35 -4.51 6.48
CA LEU A 86 -5.41 -3.44 6.12
C LEU A 86 -5.90 -2.02 6.46
N ASP A 87 -6.80 -1.88 7.43
CA ASP A 87 -7.43 -0.63 7.86
C ASP A 87 -8.21 0.14 6.78
N VAL A 88 -8.48 -0.50 5.63
CA VAL A 88 -9.15 0.11 4.47
C VAL A 88 -10.36 -0.69 3.97
N TYR A 89 -10.37 -2.02 4.14
CA TYR A 89 -11.40 -2.88 3.55
C TYR A 89 -12.77 -2.71 4.21
N ASN A 90 -12.81 -2.29 5.48
CA ASN A 90 -14.04 -2.16 6.27
C ASN A 90 -14.94 -3.42 6.31
N ASN A 91 -14.35 -4.60 6.08
CA ASN A 91 -15.07 -5.88 6.10
C ASN A 91 -15.35 -6.34 7.54
N LYS A 92 -16.39 -7.17 7.68
CA LYS A 92 -16.57 -8.02 8.86
C LYS A 92 -15.60 -9.20 8.81
N ALA A 93 -15.31 -9.75 9.97
CA ALA A 93 -14.67 -11.05 10.11
C ALA A 93 -15.67 -12.08 10.59
N ALA A 94 -15.35 -13.36 10.41
CA ALA A 94 -16.14 -14.44 10.96
C ALA A 94 -15.30 -15.61 11.46
N VAL A 95 -15.90 -16.40 12.37
CA VAL A 95 -15.45 -17.74 12.76
C VAL A 95 -16.56 -18.76 12.53
N LEU A 96 -16.17 -19.98 12.18
CA LEU A 96 -17.08 -21.11 12.00
C LEU A 96 -17.06 -21.98 13.27
N LYS A 97 -18.20 -22.07 13.94
CA LYS A 97 -18.42 -22.95 15.10
C LYS A 97 -19.21 -24.17 14.65
N TYR A 98 -18.62 -25.35 14.71
CA TYR A 98 -19.31 -26.61 14.46
C TYR A 98 -19.54 -27.34 15.78
N GLU A 99 -20.80 -27.48 16.17
CA GLU A 99 -21.21 -28.08 17.44
C GLU A 99 -22.58 -28.74 17.27
N ASN A 100 -22.78 -29.94 17.83
CA ASN A 100 -24.05 -30.68 17.76
C ASN A 100 -24.60 -30.85 16.32
N ASN A 101 -23.72 -31.16 15.36
CA ASN A 101 -24.03 -31.26 13.92
C ASN A 101 -24.60 -29.97 13.30
N VAL A 102 -24.47 -28.82 13.97
CA VAL A 102 -24.87 -27.51 13.47
C VAL A 102 -23.62 -26.69 13.20
N MET A 103 -23.53 -26.17 11.98
CA MET A 103 -22.52 -25.19 11.59
C MET A 103 -23.09 -23.78 11.78
N ASN A 104 -22.48 -23.01 12.69
CA ASN A 104 -22.87 -21.64 12.99
C ASN A 104 -21.73 -20.69 12.66
N ILE A 105 -22.01 -19.63 11.91
CA ILE A 105 -21.03 -18.59 11.60
C ILE A 105 -21.25 -17.42 12.55
N ARG A 106 -20.21 -17.07 13.31
CA ARG A 106 -20.24 -15.89 14.17
C ARG A 106 -19.39 -14.79 13.55
N GLN A 107 -20.04 -13.69 13.19
CA GLN A 107 -19.37 -12.51 12.67
C GLN A 107 -18.95 -11.56 13.80
N PHE A 108 -17.89 -10.79 13.56
CA PHE A 108 -17.41 -9.75 14.47
C PHE A 108 -16.79 -8.58 13.67
N ASN A 109 -16.78 -7.40 14.30
CA ASN A 109 -16.20 -6.18 13.72
C ASN A 109 -14.77 -5.96 14.24
N CYS A 110 -14.08 -4.95 13.70
CA CYS A 110 -12.75 -4.58 14.16
C CYS A 110 -12.77 -3.97 15.57
N SER A 111 -11.60 -3.92 16.18
CA SER A 111 -11.35 -3.24 17.47
C SER A 111 -10.21 -2.25 17.27
N SER A 112 -10.18 -1.19 18.08
CA SER A 112 -9.09 -0.22 18.05
C SER A 112 -7.74 -0.88 18.36
N HIS A 113 -6.70 -0.55 17.60
CA HIS A 113 -5.33 -0.99 17.85
C HIS A 113 -4.37 0.22 17.88
N PRO A 114 -3.19 0.10 18.52
CA PRO A 114 -2.17 1.15 18.47
C PRO A 114 -1.76 1.48 17.04
N TYR A 115 -1.48 2.76 16.80
CA TYR A 115 -0.95 3.23 15.53
C TYR A 115 0.55 2.95 15.45
N TRP A 116 0.99 2.49 14.28
CA TRP A 116 2.40 2.34 13.93
C TRP A 116 2.69 3.08 12.63
N LEU A 117 3.83 3.74 12.57
CA LEU A 117 4.34 4.26 11.30
C LEU A 117 4.65 3.09 10.36
N PRO A 118 4.48 3.28 9.03
CA PRO A 118 4.80 2.26 8.05
C PRO A 118 6.21 1.71 8.24
N ASN A 119 6.37 0.39 8.08
CA ASN A 119 7.63 -0.34 8.30
C ASN A 119 8.27 -0.14 9.69
N PHE A 120 7.47 0.18 10.71
CA PHE A 120 7.94 0.42 12.08
C PHE A 120 9.02 1.51 12.17
N MET A 121 8.96 2.49 11.27
CA MET A 121 9.89 3.61 11.24
C MET A 121 9.79 4.44 12.52
N ASP A 122 10.93 4.82 13.09
CA ASP A 122 10.95 5.71 14.24
C ASP A 122 10.62 7.16 13.83
N VAL A 123 10.17 7.95 14.80
CA VAL A 123 9.74 9.33 14.57
C VAL A 123 10.86 10.25 14.10
N PHE A 124 12.13 9.96 14.40
CA PHE A 124 13.24 10.75 13.90
C PHE A 124 13.48 10.48 12.43
N THR A 125 13.59 9.21 12.04
CA THR A 125 13.73 8.82 10.62
C THR A 125 12.58 9.37 9.77
N TRP A 126 11.35 9.35 10.30
CA TRP A 126 10.18 9.88 9.61
C TRP A 126 10.19 11.42 9.47
N SER A 127 10.55 12.14 10.54
CA SER A 127 10.42 13.60 10.62
C SER A 127 11.65 14.37 10.14
N LEU A 128 12.85 13.80 10.21
CA LEU A 128 14.10 14.51 9.96
C LEU A 128 14.21 15.08 8.53
N PRO A 129 13.76 14.39 7.46
CA PRO A 129 13.69 14.97 6.12
C PRO A 129 12.79 16.21 6.07
N PHE A 130 11.63 16.17 6.73
CA PHE A 130 10.68 17.28 6.81
C PHE A 130 11.29 18.48 7.54
N VAL A 131 11.92 18.23 8.70
CA VAL A 131 12.57 19.28 9.50
C VAL A 131 13.70 19.93 8.72
N GLY A 132 14.56 19.13 8.07
CA GLY A 132 15.66 19.62 7.26
C GLY A 132 15.19 20.53 6.12
N GLU A 133 14.11 20.15 5.42
CA GLU A 133 13.51 20.98 4.39
C GLU A 133 12.96 22.29 4.96
N LYS A 134 12.13 22.26 6.00
CA LYS A 134 11.47 23.47 6.51
C LYS A 134 12.44 24.47 7.13
N VAL A 135 13.48 23.99 7.81
CA VAL A 135 14.56 24.86 8.31
C VAL A 135 15.33 25.46 7.14
N THR A 136 15.64 24.68 6.11
CA THR A 136 16.37 25.22 4.95
C THR A 136 15.52 26.20 4.15
N GLU A 137 14.23 25.93 3.99
CA GLU A 137 13.26 26.84 3.36
C GLU A 137 13.17 28.17 4.12
N MET A 138 13.08 28.11 5.46
CA MET A 138 13.12 29.30 6.31
C MET A 138 14.42 30.10 6.10
N LEU A 139 15.58 29.43 6.10
CA LEU A 139 16.87 30.10 5.89
C LEU A 139 16.99 30.73 4.50
N VAL A 140 16.48 30.06 3.45
CA VAL A 140 16.43 30.62 2.11
C VAL A 140 15.55 31.87 2.08
N ASN A 141 14.38 31.85 2.70
CA ASN A 141 13.49 33.01 2.76
C ASN A 141 14.10 34.18 3.54
N VAL A 142 14.82 33.90 4.63
CA VAL A 142 15.56 34.93 5.37
C VAL A 142 16.72 35.49 4.54
N LEU A 143 17.52 34.64 3.88
CA LEU A 143 18.64 35.11 3.06
C LEU A 143 18.17 35.88 1.82
N ASN A 144 17.01 35.54 1.27
CA ASN A 144 16.39 36.29 0.17
C ASN A 144 15.86 37.67 0.58
N ILE A 145 15.82 38.01 1.88
CA ILE A 145 15.48 39.38 2.31
C ILE A 145 16.65 40.35 2.10
N CYS A 146 17.88 39.85 2.16
CA CYS A 146 19.07 40.63 1.85
C CYS A 146 19.15 40.81 0.34
N SER A 147 18.78 42.00 -0.11
CA SER A 147 18.82 42.39 -1.52
C SER A 147 20.28 42.56 -1.96
N ASP A 148 20.59 42.36 -3.24
CA ASP A 148 21.92 42.67 -3.79
C ASP A 148 22.38 44.09 -3.41
N ASP A 149 21.43 45.03 -3.25
CA ASP A 149 21.67 46.41 -2.82
C ASP A 149 22.28 46.53 -1.40
N GLU A 150 21.93 45.68 -0.44
CA GLU A 150 22.53 45.68 0.91
C GLU A 150 23.95 45.10 0.92
N LEU A 151 24.29 44.23 -0.06
CA LEU A 151 25.65 43.70 -0.27
C LEU A 151 26.55 44.66 -1.08
N MET A 152 25.96 45.71 -1.66
CA MET A 152 26.67 46.77 -2.40
C MET A 152 26.74 48.07 -1.61
N THR A 153 25.95 48.23 -0.53
CA THR A 153 25.93 49.42 0.32
C THR A 153 26.56 49.16 1.69
N GLU A 154 27.87 48.92 1.71
CA GLU A 154 28.67 49.39 2.85
C GLU A 154 29.31 50.71 2.44
N ASN A 155 28.83 51.79 3.07
CA ASN A 155 29.51 53.08 3.06
C ASN A 155 30.97 52.88 3.49
N GLU A 156 31.84 53.57 2.76
CA GLU A 156 33.30 53.66 2.88
C GLU A 156 33.85 53.63 4.33
N GLU A 157 34.62 52.60 4.69
CA GLU A 157 35.85 52.73 5.49
C GLU A 157 36.89 51.68 5.02
N PRO A 158 38.20 52.03 4.91
CA PRO A 158 39.18 51.23 4.21
C PRO A 158 39.71 50.09 5.09
N CYS A 159 39.02 48.95 5.11
CA CYS A 159 39.65 47.67 5.39
C CYS A 159 40.22 47.13 4.07
N SER A 160 41.38 46.47 4.09
CA SER A 160 42.09 46.04 2.88
C SER A 160 41.14 45.31 1.91
N ASP A 161 41.15 45.70 0.63
CA ASP A 161 40.26 45.16 -0.42
C ASP A 161 40.21 43.63 -0.43
N ASP A 162 41.31 42.96 -0.07
CA ASP A 162 41.42 41.51 0.03
C ASP A 162 40.53 40.90 1.15
N GLU A 163 40.44 41.51 2.34
CA GLU A 163 39.62 40.95 3.44
C GLU A 163 38.12 41.10 3.18
N ALA A 164 37.70 42.23 2.59
CA ALA A 164 36.32 42.47 2.20
C ALA A 164 35.89 41.53 1.06
N ALA A 165 36.76 41.33 0.06
CA ALA A 165 36.53 40.38 -1.02
C ALA A 165 36.42 38.93 -0.52
N LEU A 166 37.29 38.52 0.42
CA LEU A 166 37.24 37.21 1.05
C LEU A 166 35.94 37.00 1.84
N ARG A 167 35.48 38.00 2.60
CA ARG A 167 34.17 37.92 3.31
C ARG A 167 33.00 37.79 2.34
N LYS A 168 32.99 38.54 1.23
CA LYS A 168 31.95 38.47 0.19
C LYS A 168 31.89 37.09 -0.47
N GLU A 169 33.05 36.48 -0.72
CA GLU A 169 33.14 35.13 -1.28
C GLU A 169 32.67 34.05 -0.29
N VAL A 170 32.97 34.19 1.01
CA VAL A 170 32.47 33.28 2.06
C VAL A 170 30.94 33.32 2.15
N ILE A 171 30.33 34.51 2.10
CA ILE A 171 28.86 34.66 2.14
C ILE A 171 28.22 34.03 0.89
N ARG A 172 28.77 34.31 -0.30
CA ARG A 172 28.31 33.71 -1.56
C ARG A 172 28.37 32.17 -1.53
N ASN A 173 29.44 31.61 -0.97
CA ASN A 173 29.58 30.16 -0.85
C ASN A 173 28.61 29.55 0.17
N LYS A 174 28.31 30.25 1.28
CA LYS A 174 27.26 29.84 2.23
C LYS A 174 25.87 29.84 1.59
N ILE A 175 25.51 30.87 0.82
CA ILE A 175 24.23 30.94 0.09
C ILE A 175 24.13 29.78 -0.92
N ARG A 176 25.20 29.53 -1.70
CA ARG A 176 25.25 28.42 -2.64
C ARG A 176 25.14 27.05 -1.96
N ALA A 177 25.77 26.87 -0.80
CA ALA A 177 25.69 25.64 -0.02
C ALA A 177 24.28 25.40 0.53
N ILE A 178 23.64 26.43 1.06
CA ILE A 178 22.25 26.38 1.55
C ILE A 178 21.29 26.07 0.41
N GLY A 179 21.43 26.72 -0.75
CA GLY A 179 20.61 26.42 -1.93
C GLY A 179 20.77 24.99 -2.46
N LYS A 180 21.99 24.43 -2.40
CA LYS A 180 22.23 23.01 -2.72
C LYS A 180 21.57 22.08 -1.71
N MET A 181 21.71 22.35 -0.41
CA MET A 181 21.05 21.55 0.64
C MET A 181 19.52 21.62 0.54
N ALA A 182 18.95 22.80 0.26
CA ALA A 182 17.51 22.98 0.08
C ALA A 182 16.98 22.05 -1.01
N ARG A 183 17.69 22.02 -2.15
CA ARG A 183 17.34 21.15 -3.28
C ARG A 183 17.45 19.66 -2.92
N VAL A 184 18.49 19.25 -2.19
CA VAL A 184 18.64 17.84 -1.78
C VAL A 184 17.52 17.39 -0.84
N PHE A 185 17.21 18.18 0.20
CA PHE A 185 16.15 17.83 1.15
C PHE A 185 14.75 17.83 0.51
N SER A 186 14.46 18.81 -0.35
CA SER A 186 13.21 18.85 -1.12
C SER A 186 13.07 17.60 -2.00
N VAL A 187 14.12 17.19 -2.73
CA VAL A 187 14.07 15.98 -3.56
C VAL A 187 13.90 14.71 -2.72
N LEU A 188 14.68 14.55 -1.64
CA LEU A 188 14.58 13.36 -0.79
C LEU A 188 13.18 13.18 -0.19
N ARG A 189 12.57 14.30 0.23
CA ARG A 189 11.21 14.26 0.75
C ARG A 189 10.19 13.97 -0.35
N GLU A 190 10.21 14.72 -1.46
CA GLU A 190 9.26 14.54 -2.57
C GLU A 190 9.25 13.08 -3.07
N GLU A 191 10.43 12.48 -3.23
CA GLU A 191 10.54 11.08 -3.65
C GLU A 191 10.03 10.13 -2.55
N SER A 192 10.30 10.40 -1.26
CA SER A 192 9.77 9.58 -0.16
C SER A 192 8.24 9.66 -0.05
N GLU A 193 7.66 10.85 -0.22
CA GLU A 193 6.21 11.07 -0.17
C GLU A 193 5.53 10.46 -1.39
N SER A 194 6.11 10.62 -2.59
CA SER A 194 5.58 10.01 -3.81
C SER A 194 5.55 8.49 -3.69
N VAL A 195 6.61 7.89 -3.13
CA VAL A 195 6.67 6.44 -2.88
C VAL A 195 5.64 6.01 -1.84
N LEU A 196 5.46 6.79 -0.76
CA LEU A 196 4.51 6.46 0.30
C LEU A 196 3.05 6.62 -0.17
N GLN A 197 2.76 7.66 -0.94
CA GLN A 197 1.45 7.85 -1.57
C GLN A 197 1.17 6.73 -2.56
N LEU A 198 2.12 6.39 -3.44
CA LEU A 198 1.92 5.31 -4.40
C LEU A 198 1.66 3.97 -3.70
N LYS A 199 2.35 3.70 -2.58
CA LYS A 199 2.06 2.52 -1.74
C LYS A 199 0.70 2.57 -1.05
N GLY A 200 0.24 3.75 -0.63
CA GLY A 200 -1.09 3.92 -0.01
C GLY A 200 -2.23 3.79 -1.01
N LEU A 201 -1.97 4.11 -2.29
CA LEU A 201 -2.92 4.00 -3.40
C LEU A 201 -2.96 2.61 -4.02
N THR A 202 -1.93 1.78 -3.80
CA THR A 202 -1.95 0.37 -4.22
C THR A 202 -2.58 -0.50 -3.13
N PRO A 203 -3.63 -1.29 -3.45
CA PRO A 203 -4.29 -2.12 -2.44
C PRO A 203 -3.39 -3.23 -1.86
N THR A 204 -2.28 -3.54 -2.55
CA THR A 204 -1.26 -4.49 -2.10
C THR A 204 -0.20 -3.89 -1.18
N GLY A 205 -0.16 -2.55 -1.03
CA GLY A 205 0.91 -1.84 -0.31
C GLY A 205 2.29 -1.91 -0.99
N ALA A 206 2.37 -2.56 -2.15
CA ALA A 206 3.59 -2.73 -2.94
C ALA A 206 3.64 -1.71 -4.08
N LEU A 207 4.86 -1.33 -4.48
CA LEU A 207 5.05 -0.47 -5.65
C LEU A 207 4.78 -1.27 -6.93
N PRO A 208 4.17 -0.66 -7.96
CA PRO A 208 4.04 -1.28 -9.27
C PRO A 208 5.42 -1.66 -9.83
N LEU A 209 5.51 -2.82 -10.49
CA LEU A 209 6.73 -3.26 -11.16
C LEU A 209 7.18 -2.19 -12.17
N GLY A 210 8.44 -1.76 -12.04
CA GLY A 210 9.03 -0.73 -12.89
C GLY A 210 8.76 0.73 -12.45
N ALA A 211 7.98 0.97 -11.39
CA ALA A 211 7.71 2.33 -10.90
C ALA A 211 8.97 3.09 -10.45
N LEU A 212 10.00 2.37 -9.97
CA LEU A 212 11.28 2.95 -9.56
C LEU A 212 12.32 3.01 -10.68
N SER A 213 12.17 2.21 -11.75
CA SER A 213 13.19 2.14 -12.81
C SER A 213 13.25 3.38 -13.70
N GLY A 214 12.16 4.15 -13.80
CA GLY A 214 12.10 5.39 -14.58
C GLY A 214 12.25 6.67 -13.76
N GLY A 215 12.63 6.57 -12.47
CA GLY A 215 12.77 7.71 -11.57
C GLY A 215 11.48 8.55 -11.42
N LYS A 216 11.66 9.86 -11.17
CA LYS A 216 10.56 10.82 -10.90
C LYS A 216 9.43 10.81 -11.93
N GLN A 217 9.76 10.65 -13.22
CA GLN A 217 8.78 10.66 -14.30
C GLN A 217 7.84 9.44 -14.20
N SER A 218 8.38 8.28 -13.87
CA SER A 218 7.63 7.03 -13.74
C SER A 218 6.72 7.06 -12.52
N LEU A 219 7.19 7.60 -11.39
CA LEU A 219 6.36 7.80 -10.20
C LEU A 219 5.17 8.74 -10.47
N LYS A 220 5.41 9.87 -11.15
CA LYS A 220 4.32 10.80 -11.52
C LYS A 220 3.28 10.17 -12.44
N ASN A 221 3.72 9.41 -13.44
CA ASN A 221 2.81 8.71 -14.34
C ASN A 221 2.00 7.63 -13.61
N ALA A 222 2.63 6.91 -12.67
CA ALA A 222 1.93 5.92 -11.85
C ALA A 222 0.91 6.57 -10.91
N MET A 223 1.15 7.80 -10.45
CA MET A 223 0.21 8.57 -9.63
C MET A 223 -0.93 9.21 -10.42
N GLN A 224 -0.75 9.56 -11.70
CA GLN A 224 -1.80 10.20 -12.52
C GLN A 224 -3.06 9.33 -12.70
N GLY A 225 -2.94 8.01 -12.55
CA GLY A 225 -4.08 7.09 -12.58
C GLY A 225 -4.95 7.13 -11.31
N PHE A 226 -4.50 7.81 -10.26
CA PHE A 226 -5.15 7.84 -8.94
C PHE A 226 -5.43 9.28 -8.51
N SER A 227 -6.64 9.54 -7.99
CA SER A 227 -6.97 10.87 -7.47
C SER A 227 -6.26 11.10 -6.13
N PRO A 228 -5.59 12.25 -5.91
CA PRO A 228 -4.71 12.50 -4.76
C PRO A 228 -5.41 12.50 -3.40
N ASN A 229 -6.75 12.58 -3.35
CA ASN A 229 -7.56 12.52 -2.14
C ASN A 229 -8.50 11.32 -2.09
N HIS A 230 -8.34 10.37 -3.02
CA HIS A 230 -9.21 9.21 -3.08
C HIS A 230 -8.86 8.23 -1.96
N LYS A 231 -9.75 8.11 -0.99
CA LYS A 231 -9.66 7.09 0.05
C LYS A 231 -10.51 5.91 -0.37
N ILE A 232 -9.96 4.71 -0.20
CA ILE A 232 -10.73 3.48 -0.37
C ILE A 232 -11.91 3.53 0.61
N THR A 233 -13.12 3.56 0.07
CA THR A 233 -14.35 3.74 0.86
C THR A 233 -15.17 2.46 1.01
N SER A 234 -14.85 1.43 0.22
CA SER A 234 -15.62 0.19 0.19
C SER A 234 -14.75 -1.05 0.00
N PHE A 235 -15.26 -2.18 0.46
CA PHE A 235 -14.63 -3.48 0.26
C PHE A 235 -14.40 -3.79 -1.23
N ALA A 236 -15.37 -3.49 -2.09
CA ALA A 236 -15.29 -3.76 -3.53
C ALA A 236 -14.15 -2.98 -4.20
N GLU A 237 -13.84 -1.82 -3.68
CA GLU A 237 -12.75 -0.96 -4.16
C GLU A 237 -11.39 -1.39 -3.60
N ALA A 238 -11.38 -1.93 -2.39
CA ALA A 238 -10.19 -2.48 -1.76
C ALA A 238 -9.76 -3.82 -2.37
N LYS A 239 -10.74 -4.61 -2.83
CA LYS A 239 -10.55 -5.95 -3.40
C LYS A 239 -9.94 -5.84 -4.81
N VAL A 240 -8.73 -6.40 -4.96
CA VAL A 240 -8.02 -6.58 -6.24
C VAL A 240 -8.38 -7.92 -6.87
#